data_AF-A0A0D2K3C6-F1
#
_entry.id   AF-A0A0D2K3C6-F1
#
_cell.length_a   1.000
_cell.length_b   1.000
_cell.length_c   1.000
_cell.angle_alpha   90.00
_cell.angle_beta   90.00
_cell.angle_gamma   90.00
#
_symmetry.space_group_name_H-M   'P 1'
#
loop_
_entity.id
_entity.type
_entity.pdbx_description
1 polymer ?
#
loop_
_entity_poly.entity_id
_entity_poly.type
_entity_poly.pdbx_seq_one_letter_code
_entity_poly.pdbx_strand_id
1 'polypeptide(L)'
;MVKPSPQLCARLRFTTKQVAKGFYRGNRAGAMGAHTEYGRYVIDWRKTAHYNMPEIKDFPLTPFVTMEMEPKSRATDRPDGTTYVPDKVDAVEFLRIWKKTNPLEYDGIVAHQEEERRRFAAATTEEYHGQEAQEQAQQEAQQWARDQAQQRTEKQVQKQVQQQTRSFHTTRRLRVHAQPPVVEAQSDQPAKDWSEMSRADRKALVNPTATSELRRLRKERKGKLTQQEKKETKKDIKVRLRRELVGEGVFQNEKELQKLLTEEGRRRKAAGLPRRTHGEKAQFLEELQREAESRT
;
A
#
# COMPACT_ATOMS: atom_id res chain seq x y z
N MET A 1 -65.35 -27.70 2.40
CA MET A 1 -63.88 -27.72 2.22
C MET A 1 -63.45 -29.18 2.02
N VAL A 2 -62.98 -29.54 0.82
CA VAL A 2 -62.61 -30.93 0.49
C VAL A 2 -61.31 -31.27 1.22
N LYS A 3 -61.32 -32.34 2.02
CA LYS A 3 -60.10 -32.88 2.63
C LYS A 3 -59.40 -33.74 1.58
N PRO A 4 -58.13 -33.47 1.23
CA PRO A 4 -57.41 -34.26 0.23
C PRO A 4 -57.28 -35.72 0.68
N SER A 5 -57.25 -36.64 -0.30
CA SER A 5 -57.08 -38.06 -0.02
C SER A 5 -55.70 -38.32 0.61
N PRO A 6 -55.56 -39.34 1.47
CA PRO A 6 -54.29 -39.67 2.12
C PRO A 6 -53.13 -39.89 1.12
N GLN A 7 -53.44 -40.44 -0.05
CA GLN A 7 -52.49 -40.65 -1.15
C GLN A 7 -51.96 -39.33 -1.72
N LEU A 8 -52.81 -38.30 -1.82
CA LEU A 8 -52.39 -36.97 -2.26
C LEU A 8 -51.55 -36.28 -1.17
N CYS A 9 -51.95 -36.40 0.10
CA CYS A 9 -51.20 -35.86 1.24
C CYS A 9 -49.77 -36.39 1.33
N ALA A 10 -49.55 -37.68 1.01
CA ALA A 10 -48.23 -38.29 1.03
C ALA A 10 -47.26 -37.74 -0.04
N ARG A 11 -47.78 -37.11 -1.10
CA ARG A 11 -46.97 -36.53 -2.19
C ARG A 11 -46.72 -35.03 -2.02
N LEU A 12 -47.37 -34.38 -1.06
CA LEU A 12 -47.15 -32.96 -0.79
C LEU A 12 -45.79 -32.75 -0.12
N ARG A 13 -45.12 -31.63 -0.44
CA ARG A 13 -43.83 -31.29 0.16
C ARG A 13 -43.98 -31.03 1.64
N PHE A 14 -43.15 -31.69 2.46
CA PHE A 14 -43.18 -31.50 3.91
C PHE A 14 -42.89 -30.06 4.34
N THR A 15 -43.75 -29.52 5.19
CA THR A 15 -43.54 -28.28 5.92
C THR A 15 -42.88 -28.56 7.27
N THR A 16 -42.41 -27.50 7.94
CA THR A 16 -41.76 -27.61 9.26
C THR A 16 -42.67 -28.17 10.36
N LYS A 17 -43.99 -28.24 10.14
CA LYS A 17 -44.99 -28.67 11.14
C LYS A 17 -45.49 -30.09 10.93
N GLN A 18 -45.15 -30.73 9.81
CA GLN A 18 -45.70 -32.03 9.43
C GLN A 18 -44.84 -33.21 9.91
N VAL A 19 -43.56 -32.99 10.20
CA VAL A 19 -42.61 -34.03 10.60
C VAL A 19 -42.14 -33.75 12.03
N ALA A 20 -41.89 -34.82 12.79
CA ALA A 20 -41.44 -34.75 14.18
C ALA A 20 -39.95 -34.37 14.30
N LYS A 21 -39.29 -34.78 15.41
CA LYS A 21 -37.90 -34.45 15.75
C LYS A 21 -36.93 -34.80 14.60
N GLY A 22 -35.96 -33.93 14.35
CA GLY A 22 -34.87 -34.15 13.37
C GLY A 22 -35.08 -33.52 11.99
N PHE A 23 -36.29 -33.08 11.64
CA PHE A 23 -36.55 -32.38 10.40
C PHE A 23 -36.49 -30.85 10.60
N TYR A 24 -35.44 -30.20 10.09
CA TYR A 24 -35.33 -28.75 10.07
C TYR A 24 -35.43 -28.21 8.63
N ARG A 25 -36.27 -27.19 8.43
CA ARG A 25 -36.41 -26.47 7.17
C ARG A 25 -36.42 -24.97 7.43
N GLY A 26 -35.47 -24.25 6.84
CA GLY A 26 -35.35 -22.80 7.01
C GLY A 26 -36.35 -21.99 6.17
N ASN A 27 -36.63 -20.77 6.61
CA ASN A 27 -37.56 -19.82 5.97
C ASN A 27 -36.85 -18.70 5.18
N ARG A 28 -35.61 -18.94 4.73
CA ARG A 28 -34.76 -17.92 4.07
C ARG A 28 -34.51 -16.66 4.90
N ALA A 29 -34.48 -16.78 6.23
CA ALA A 29 -34.13 -15.68 7.13
C ALA A 29 -32.65 -15.21 7.00
N GLY A 30 -31.84 -15.90 6.19
CA GLY A 30 -30.42 -15.62 6.01
C GLY A 30 -29.54 -16.26 7.09
N ALA A 31 -28.25 -16.45 6.79
CA ALA A 31 -27.27 -16.96 7.73
C ALA A 31 -26.57 -15.79 8.43
N MET A 32 -26.98 -15.49 9.67
CA MET A 32 -26.50 -14.34 10.46
C MET A 32 -25.21 -14.64 11.24
N GLY A 33 -24.61 -15.81 11.07
CA GLY A 33 -23.57 -16.31 11.96
C GLY A 33 -23.20 -17.76 11.68
N ALA A 34 -22.66 -18.44 12.69
CA ALA A 34 -22.24 -19.83 12.61
C ALA A 34 -22.63 -20.63 13.86
N HIS A 35 -22.91 -21.92 13.68
CA HIS A 35 -23.07 -22.85 14.80
C HIS A 35 -21.70 -23.17 15.42
N THR A 36 -21.66 -23.31 16.74
CA THR A 36 -20.49 -23.80 17.48
C THR A 36 -20.48 -25.32 17.51
N GLU A 37 -19.33 -25.93 17.83
CA GLU A 37 -19.19 -27.38 18.04
C GLU A 37 -20.17 -27.95 19.08
N TYR A 38 -20.56 -27.16 20.09
CA TYR A 38 -21.52 -27.54 21.13
C TYR A 38 -22.99 -27.24 20.79
N GLY A 39 -23.31 -26.95 19.54
CA GLY A 39 -24.69 -26.67 19.08
C GLY A 39 -25.25 -25.28 19.44
N ARG A 40 -24.45 -24.39 20.05
CA ARG A 40 -24.80 -22.96 20.21
C ARG A 40 -24.68 -22.22 18.86
N TYR A 41 -25.09 -20.96 18.83
CA TYR A 41 -25.00 -20.09 17.66
C TYR A 41 -24.27 -18.79 18.01
N VAL A 42 -23.28 -18.41 17.21
CA VAL A 42 -22.52 -17.15 17.35
C VAL A 42 -22.91 -16.23 16.20
N ILE A 43 -23.38 -15.03 16.53
CA ILE A 43 -23.85 -14.02 15.56
C ILE A 43 -22.65 -13.26 15.00
N ASP A 44 -22.58 -13.16 13.66
CA ASP A 44 -21.69 -12.27 12.93
C ASP A 44 -22.45 -10.99 12.57
N TRP A 45 -22.21 -9.93 13.35
CA TRP A 45 -22.87 -8.64 13.17
C TRP A 45 -22.63 -8.03 11.78
N ARG A 46 -21.59 -8.43 11.05
CA ARG A 46 -21.33 -7.94 9.69
C ARG A 46 -22.34 -8.45 8.66
N LYS A 47 -23.01 -9.57 8.96
CA LYS A 47 -24.03 -10.19 8.09
C LYS A 47 -25.45 -9.80 8.48
N THR A 48 -25.60 -9.14 9.62
CA THR A 48 -26.91 -8.72 10.12
C THR A 48 -27.45 -7.59 9.24
N ALA A 49 -28.70 -7.71 8.81
CA ALA A 49 -29.35 -6.66 8.04
C ALA A 49 -29.64 -5.46 8.94
N HIS A 50 -29.18 -4.28 8.51
CA HIS A 50 -29.45 -3.00 9.17
C HIS A 50 -30.31 -2.14 8.23
N TYR A 51 -31.44 -1.66 8.74
CA TYR A 51 -32.31 -0.73 8.02
C TYR A 51 -32.00 0.69 8.51
N ASN A 52 -31.22 1.42 7.73
CA ASN A 52 -30.78 2.78 8.09
C ASN A 52 -31.93 3.75 7.86
N MET A 53 -32.51 4.25 8.97
CA MET A 53 -33.55 5.27 8.94
C MET A 53 -32.89 6.66 8.98
N PRO A 54 -33.12 7.54 7.98
CA PRO A 54 -32.66 8.92 8.05
C PRO A 54 -33.41 9.67 9.16
N GLU A 55 -32.86 10.79 9.62
CA GLU A 55 -33.59 11.70 10.50
C GLU A 55 -34.74 12.35 9.71
N ILE A 56 -35.98 12.04 10.11
CA ILE A 56 -37.20 12.47 9.40
C ILE A 56 -37.89 13.68 10.04
N LYS A 57 -37.32 14.22 11.12
CA LYS A 57 -37.91 15.37 11.79
C LYS A 57 -37.91 16.55 10.82
N ASP A 58 -39.07 17.14 10.61
CA ASP A 58 -39.28 18.29 9.71
C ASP A 58 -39.07 17.99 8.20
N PHE A 59 -39.20 16.72 7.77
CA PHE A 59 -39.14 16.37 6.34
C PHE A 59 -40.49 16.63 5.63
N PRO A 60 -40.55 17.54 4.62
CA PRO A 60 -41.82 17.98 4.05
C PRO A 60 -42.44 16.99 3.04
N LEU A 61 -41.70 15.97 2.59
CA LEU A 61 -42.20 15.06 1.56
C LEU A 61 -43.14 14.01 2.15
N THR A 62 -44.34 13.93 1.56
CA THR A 62 -45.35 12.92 1.85
C THR A 62 -45.39 11.83 0.76
N PRO A 63 -45.91 10.63 1.06
CA PRO A 63 -46.07 9.58 0.05
C PRO A 63 -47.13 9.90 -1.02
N PHE A 64 -47.91 10.96 -0.80
CA PHE A 64 -48.93 11.44 -1.73
C PHE A 64 -48.56 12.81 -2.29
N VAL A 65 -49.05 13.08 -3.49
CA VAL A 65 -48.90 14.34 -4.21
C VAL A 65 -50.29 14.90 -4.48
N THR A 66 -50.44 16.22 -4.48
CA THR A 66 -51.71 16.90 -4.75
C THR A 66 -52.18 16.66 -6.18
N MET A 67 -53.47 16.40 -6.38
CA MET A 67 -54.06 16.18 -7.71
C MET A 67 -54.04 17.43 -8.60
N GLU A 68 -53.91 18.62 -8.00
CA GLU A 68 -53.77 19.88 -8.72
C GLU A 68 -52.45 19.98 -9.50
N MET A 69 -51.43 19.17 -9.13
CA MET A 69 -50.16 19.15 -9.83
C MET A 69 -50.25 18.22 -11.04
N GLU A 70 -50.06 18.77 -12.23
CA GLU A 70 -50.02 17.97 -13.45
C GLU A 70 -48.82 17.00 -13.46
N PRO A 71 -49.01 15.76 -13.92
CA PRO A 71 -47.92 14.79 -14.03
C PRO A 71 -46.91 15.27 -15.07
N LYS A 72 -45.71 15.64 -14.62
CA LYS A 72 -44.62 16.04 -15.53
C LYS A 72 -44.19 14.85 -16.38
N SER A 73 -44.35 14.99 -17.69
CA SER A 73 -43.76 14.04 -18.65
C SER A 73 -42.23 14.20 -18.66
N ARG A 74 -41.51 13.12 -19.01
CA ARG A 74 -40.03 13.18 -19.18
C ARG A 74 -39.63 13.90 -20.45
N ALA A 75 -40.56 14.09 -21.37
CA ALA A 75 -40.32 14.75 -22.64
C ALA A 75 -40.21 16.26 -22.42
N THR A 76 -39.15 16.84 -22.94
CA THR A 76 -39.00 18.30 -23.02
C THR A 76 -39.13 18.73 -24.46
N ASP A 77 -39.98 19.73 -24.69
CA ASP A 77 -40.11 20.34 -26.00
C ASP A 77 -38.88 21.20 -26.28
N ARG A 78 -38.15 20.87 -27.35
CA ARG A 78 -37.06 21.72 -27.83
C ARG A 78 -37.64 22.94 -28.57
N PRO A 79 -36.92 24.07 -28.61
CA PRO A 79 -37.34 25.24 -29.39
C PRO A 79 -37.56 24.94 -30.88
N ASP A 80 -36.97 23.86 -31.41
CA ASP A 80 -37.16 23.38 -32.79
C ASP A 80 -38.50 22.64 -33.02
N GLY A 81 -39.38 22.58 -32.01
CA GLY A 81 -40.67 21.87 -32.08
C GLY A 81 -40.56 20.35 -32.05
N THR A 82 -39.36 19.80 -31.90
CA THR A 82 -39.14 18.36 -31.73
C THR A 82 -39.20 17.99 -30.24
N THR A 83 -39.92 16.92 -29.93
CA THR A 83 -40.00 16.38 -28.58
C THR A 83 -38.71 15.63 -28.26
N TYR A 84 -37.91 16.14 -27.34
CA TYR A 84 -36.75 15.42 -26.82
C TYR A 84 -37.18 14.54 -25.67
N VAL A 85 -37.13 13.23 -25.87
CA VAL A 85 -37.22 12.25 -24.80
C VAL A 85 -35.79 11.88 -24.42
N PRO A 86 -35.25 12.42 -23.31
CA PRO A 86 -33.93 12.03 -22.85
C PRO A 86 -33.88 10.52 -22.60
N ASP A 87 -32.83 9.88 -23.11
CA ASP A 87 -32.56 8.49 -22.81
C ASP A 87 -32.36 8.31 -21.32
N LYS A 88 -32.73 7.13 -20.79
CA LYS A 88 -32.92 6.95 -19.34
C LYS A 88 -31.68 7.31 -18.51
N VAL A 89 -30.47 7.15 -19.07
CA VAL A 89 -29.20 7.54 -18.46
C VAL A 89 -28.18 7.79 -19.58
N ASP A 90 -28.13 8.99 -20.18
CA ASP A 90 -26.94 9.37 -20.97
C ASP A 90 -25.84 9.82 -20.01
N ALA A 91 -24.70 9.12 -20.05
CA ALA A 91 -23.55 9.45 -19.22
C ALA A 91 -22.96 10.81 -19.58
N VAL A 92 -22.98 11.20 -20.87
CA VAL A 92 -22.41 12.47 -21.32
C VAL A 92 -23.27 13.64 -20.85
N GLU A 93 -24.60 13.54 -21.02
CA GLU A 93 -25.53 14.52 -20.49
C GLU A 93 -25.44 14.64 -18.97
N PHE A 94 -25.37 13.53 -18.24
CA PHE A 94 -25.14 13.55 -16.79
C PHE A 94 -23.87 14.31 -16.42
N LEU A 95 -22.75 14.06 -17.10
CA LEU A 95 -21.50 14.77 -16.84
C LEU A 95 -21.60 16.27 -17.14
N ARG A 96 -22.33 16.67 -18.19
CA ARG A 96 -22.59 18.08 -18.49
C ARG A 96 -23.43 18.74 -17.40
N ILE A 97 -24.50 18.08 -16.96
CA ILE A 97 -25.37 18.58 -15.86
C ILE A 97 -24.58 18.65 -14.56
N TRP A 98 -23.77 17.65 -14.25
CA TRP A 98 -22.96 17.60 -13.04
C TRP A 98 -21.90 18.70 -13.04
N LYS A 99 -21.17 18.90 -14.15
CA LYS A 99 -20.24 20.04 -14.33
C LYS A 99 -20.94 21.38 -14.10
N LYS A 100 -22.15 21.55 -14.62
CA LYS A 100 -22.93 22.78 -14.48
C LYS A 100 -23.41 23.01 -13.05
N THR A 101 -23.79 21.95 -12.33
CA THR A 101 -24.37 22.03 -10.99
C THR A 101 -23.30 22.14 -9.91
N ASN A 102 -22.18 21.42 -10.08
CA ASN A 102 -21.12 21.28 -9.07
C ASN A 102 -19.73 21.59 -9.67
N PRO A 103 -19.45 22.86 -10.04
CA PRO A 103 -18.18 23.23 -10.67
C PRO A 103 -16.98 22.96 -9.74
N LEU A 104 -17.10 23.21 -8.44
CA LEU A 104 -16.00 23.03 -7.49
C LEU A 104 -15.52 21.57 -7.38
N GLU A 105 -16.45 20.61 -7.36
CA GLU A 105 -16.09 19.18 -7.35
C GLU A 105 -15.53 18.73 -8.70
N TYR A 106 -16.14 19.21 -9.79
CA TYR A 106 -15.71 18.89 -11.14
C TYR A 106 -14.28 19.37 -11.40
N ASP A 107 -13.99 20.64 -11.11
CA ASP A 107 -12.69 21.25 -11.36
C ASP A 107 -11.59 20.59 -10.52
N GLY A 108 -11.90 20.22 -9.27
CA GLY A 108 -10.97 19.49 -8.41
C GLY A 108 -10.61 18.10 -8.97
N ILE A 109 -11.59 17.38 -9.51
CA ILE A 109 -11.36 16.08 -10.15
C ILE A 109 -10.55 16.22 -11.44
N VAL A 110 -10.83 17.25 -12.25
CA VAL A 110 -10.08 17.51 -13.49
C VAL A 110 -8.63 17.89 -13.18
N ALA A 111 -8.40 18.77 -12.20
CA ALA A 111 -7.06 19.16 -11.77
C ALA A 111 -6.25 17.95 -11.28
N HIS A 112 -6.85 17.09 -10.45
CA HIS A 112 -6.22 15.85 -10.00
C HIS A 112 -5.85 14.92 -11.19
N GLN A 113 -6.74 14.78 -12.18
CA GLN A 113 -6.45 13.99 -13.37
C GLN A 113 -5.33 14.59 -14.24
N GLU A 114 -5.27 15.91 -14.36
CA GLU A 114 -4.19 16.60 -15.07
C GLU A 114 -2.84 16.44 -14.37
N GLU A 115 -2.81 16.54 -13.04
CA GLU A 115 -1.61 16.29 -12.25
C GLU A 115 -1.12 14.84 -12.42
N GLU A 116 -2.01 13.86 -12.35
CA GLU A 116 -1.66 12.47 -12.59
C GLU A 116 -1.15 12.23 -14.02
N ARG A 117 -1.76 12.87 -15.04
CA ARG A 117 -1.24 12.84 -16.42
C ARG A 117 0.14 13.47 -16.54
N ARG A 118 0.38 14.60 -15.87
CA ARG A 118 1.69 15.27 -15.85
C ARG A 118 2.76 14.40 -15.17
N ARG A 119 2.42 13.77 -14.04
CA ARG A 119 3.32 12.83 -13.35
C ARG A 119 3.65 11.64 -14.23
N PHE A 120 2.65 11.06 -14.87
CA PHE A 120 2.85 9.93 -15.78
C PHE A 120 3.75 10.31 -16.96
N ALA A 121 3.50 11.46 -17.59
CA ALA A 121 4.32 11.98 -18.69
C ALA A 121 5.77 12.26 -18.25
N ALA A 122 5.97 12.89 -17.09
CA ALA A 122 7.30 13.13 -16.54
C ALA A 122 8.05 11.81 -16.26
N ALA A 123 7.37 10.83 -15.67
CA ALA A 123 7.95 9.51 -15.42
C ALA A 123 8.33 8.80 -16.74
N THR A 124 7.50 8.90 -17.77
CA THR A 124 7.83 8.32 -19.09
C THR A 124 9.04 9.02 -19.70
N THR A 125 9.11 10.35 -19.65
CA THR A 125 10.26 11.12 -20.14
C THR A 125 11.54 10.78 -19.39
N GLU A 126 11.48 10.63 -18.06
CA GLU A 126 12.61 10.18 -17.24
C GLU A 126 13.07 8.77 -17.62
N GLU A 127 12.14 7.84 -17.90
CA GLU A 127 12.47 6.50 -18.39
C GLU A 127 13.15 6.54 -19.75
N TYR A 128 12.65 7.35 -20.70
CA TYR A 128 13.28 7.51 -22.02
C TYR A 128 14.69 8.10 -21.92
N HIS A 129 14.88 9.20 -21.16
CA HIS A 129 16.21 9.77 -20.96
C HIS A 129 17.14 8.83 -20.19
N GLY A 130 16.62 8.04 -19.25
CA GLY A 130 17.37 7.01 -18.56
C GLY A 130 17.86 5.90 -19.51
N GLN A 131 17.03 5.49 -20.47
CA GLN A 131 17.40 4.52 -21.51
C GLN A 131 18.46 5.11 -22.45
N GLU A 132 18.26 6.34 -22.95
CA GLU A 132 19.24 7.01 -23.81
C GLU A 132 20.61 7.19 -23.11
N ALA A 133 20.61 7.61 -21.84
CA ALA A 133 21.84 7.74 -21.06
C ALA A 133 22.53 6.39 -20.85
N GLN A 134 21.77 5.30 -20.62
CA GLN A 134 22.32 3.96 -20.54
C GLN A 134 22.90 3.49 -21.88
N GLU A 135 22.23 3.78 -23.00
CA GLU A 135 22.73 3.46 -24.34
C GLU A 135 24.00 4.23 -24.66
N GLN A 136 24.06 5.53 -24.34
CA GLN A 136 25.26 6.35 -24.51
C GLN A 136 26.41 5.81 -23.65
N ALA A 137 26.17 5.51 -22.37
CA ALA A 137 27.17 4.92 -21.49
C ALA A 137 27.66 3.55 -22.00
N GLN A 138 26.78 2.73 -22.58
CA GLN A 138 27.15 1.47 -23.21
C GLN A 138 28.00 1.69 -24.47
N GLN A 139 27.67 2.68 -25.30
CA GLN A 139 28.45 3.03 -26.49
C GLN A 139 29.84 3.56 -26.11
N GLU A 140 29.95 4.45 -25.13
CA GLU A 140 31.22 4.96 -24.61
C GLU A 140 32.06 3.84 -24.01
N ALA A 141 31.45 2.93 -23.22
CA ALA A 141 32.16 1.78 -22.68
C ALA A 141 32.68 0.84 -23.78
N GLN A 142 31.90 0.64 -24.86
CA GLN A 142 32.34 -0.13 -26.02
C GLN A 142 33.51 0.55 -26.77
N GLN A 143 33.46 1.87 -26.94
CA GLN A 143 34.54 2.64 -27.56
C GLN A 143 35.82 2.57 -26.70
N TRP A 144 35.72 2.84 -25.41
CA TRP A 144 36.83 2.74 -24.48
C TRP A 144 37.47 1.33 -24.47
N ALA A 145 36.65 0.28 -24.54
CA ALA A 145 37.14 -1.09 -24.64
C ALA A 145 37.90 -1.37 -25.96
N ARG A 146 37.46 -0.79 -27.07
CA ARG A 146 38.17 -0.87 -28.37
C ARG A 146 39.51 -0.17 -28.31
N ASP A 147 39.57 1.03 -27.74
CA ASP A 147 40.81 1.80 -27.61
C ASP A 147 41.83 1.07 -26.73
N GLN A 148 41.38 0.47 -25.63
CA GLN A 148 42.22 -0.37 -24.77
C GLN A 148 42.77 -1.60 -25.51
N ALA A 149 41.96 -2.24 -26.37
CA ALA A 149 42.40 -3.38 -27.17
C ALA A 149 43.47 -2.95 -28.20
N GLN A 150 43.27 -1.81 -28.87
CA GLN A 150 44.24 -1.24 -29.81
C GLN A 150 45.57 -0.92 -29.09
N GLN A 151 45.52 -0.24 -27.95
CA GLN A 151 46.71 0.04 -27.15
C GLN A 151 47.43 -1.24 -26.69
N ARG A 152 46.69 -2.32 -26.37
CA ARG A 152 47.28 -3.61 -26.03
C ARG A 152 47.97 -4.24 -27.24
N THR A 153 47.38 -4.19 -28.43
CA THR A 153 48.01 -4.69 -29.65
C THR A 153 49.26 -3.88 -30.00
N GLU A 154 49.21 -2.55 -29.91
CA GLU A 154 50.37 -1.69 -30.11
C GLU A 154 51.49 -1.97 -29.11
N LYS A 155 51.15 -2.12 -27.82
CA LYS A 155 52.11 -2.51 -26.78
C LYS A 155 52.67 -3.92 -27.00
N GLN A 156 51.89 -4.85 -27.56
CA GLN A 156 52.37 -6.18 -27.93
C GLN A 156 53.33 -6.10 -29.13
N VAL A 157 52.99 -5.35 -30.18
CA VAL A 157 53.86 -5.10 -31.33
C VAL A 157 55.14 -4.41 -30.89
N GLN A 158 55.05 -3.37 -30.05
CA GLN A 158 56.22 -2.72 -29.45
C GLN A 158 57.04 -3.69 -28.61
N LYS A 159 56.43 -4.54 -27.78
CA LYS A 159 57.15 -5.57 -27.02
C LYS A 159 57.81 -6.59 -27.95
N GLN A 160 57.20 -6.95 -29.08
CA GLN A 160 57.77 -7.88 -30.05
C GLN A 160 58.99 -7.25 -30.74
N VAL A 161 58.92 -5.96 -31.10
CA VAL A 161 60.06 -5.16 -31.61
C VAL A 161 61.14 -4.99 -30.52
N GLN A 162 60.75 -4.82 -29.27
CA GLN A 162 61.67 -4.68 -28.13
C GLN A 162 62.32 -6.01 -27.71
N GLN A 163 61.64 -7.15 -27.94
CA GLN A 163 62.19 -8.50 -27.74
C GLN A 163 63.17 -8.90 -28.85
N GLN A 164 63.01 -8.37 -30.08
CA GLN A 164 64.02 -8.50 -31.12
C GLN A 164 65.28 -7.65 -30.84
N THR A 165 65.18 -6.61 -30.01
CA THR A 165 66.29 -5.70 -29.66
C THR A 165 66.84 -5.89 -28.24
N ARG A 166 66.37 -6.91 -27.51
CA ARG A 166 66.90 -7.29 -26.18
C ARG A 166 67.13 -8.79 -26.08
N SER A 167 68.11 -9.29 -26.83
CA SER A 167 69.06 -10.21 -26.21
C SER A 167 70.07 -9.36 -25.42
N PHE A 168 70.52 -9.85 -24.27
CA PHE A 168 71.34 -9.17 -23.25
C PHE A 168 70.57 -8.37 -22.19
N HIS A 169 70.83 -8.81 -20.96
CA HIS A 169 70.53 -8.22 -19.66
C HIS A 169 69.25 -8.71 -18.95
N THR A 170 69.47 -9.85 -18.29
CA THR A 170 68.86 -10.31 -17.05
C THR A 170 68.98 -9.26 -15.92
N THR A 171 67.93 -9.09 -15.14
CA THR A 171 67.84 -9.37 -13.68
C THR A 171 66.82 -8.48 -12.95
N ARG A 172 65.90 -9.18 -12.28
CA ARG A 172 65.47 -8.96 -10.88
C ARG A 172 65.05 -7.54 -10.46
N ARG A 173 63.75 -7.33 -10.27
CA ARG A 173 63.23 -6.37 -9.25
C ARG A 173 61.83 -6.74 -8.75
N LEU A 174 61.61 -6.32 -7.51
CA LEU A 174 60.67 -6.82 -6.51
C LEU A 174 59.21 -6.44 -6.78
N ARG A 175 58.30 -7.34 -6.38
CA ARG A 175 56.86 -7.07 -6.24
C ARG A 175 56.62 -6.12 -5.07
N VAL A 176 55.97 -5.00 -5.33
CA VAL A 176 55.38 -4.12 -4.30
C VAL A 176 53.86 -4.29 -4.37
N HIS A 177 53.26 -4.47 -3.20
CA HIS A 177 51.82 -4.63 -2.97
C HIS A 177 51.04 -3.39 -3.41
N ALA A 178 49.99 -3.59 -4.20
CA ALA A 178 49.00 -2.57 -4.56
C ALA A 178 47.99 -2.40 -3.41
N GLN A 179 47.79 -1.14 -2.97
CA GLN A 179 46.73 -0.77 -2.04
C GLN A 179 45.36 -0.72 -2.73
N PRO A 180 44.27 -1.05 -2.02
CA PRO A 180 42.91 -0.93 -2.54
C PRO A 180 42.43 0.53 -2.58
N PRO A 181 41.46 0.85 -3.46
CA PRO A 181 40.95 2.21 -3.65
C PRO A 181 40.19 2.72 -2.42
N VAL A 182 40.46 3.97 -2.08
CA VAL A 182 39.77 4.78 -1.07
C VAL A 182 38.34 5.02 -1.55
N VAL A 183 37.37 4.53 -0.76
CA VAL A 183 35.95 4.81 -0.94
C VAL A 183 35.68 6.17 -0.31
N GLU A 184 35.23 7.12 -1.12
CA GLU A 184 34.82 8.45 -0.66
C GLU A 184 33.69 8.34 0.37
N ALA A 185 33.94 8.95 1.54
CA ALA A 185 33.00 9.06 2.63
C ALA A 185 31.81 9.94 2.18
N GLN A 186 30.62 9.32 2.12
CA GLN A 186 29.38 10.04 1.91
C GLN A 186 29.15 10.97 3.11
N SER A 187 28.96 12.24 2.77
CA SER A 187 28.68 13.38 3.63
C SER A 187 27.67 13.09 4.75
N ASP A 188 27.99 13.57 5.94
CA ASP A 188 27.11 13.71 7.11
C ASP A 188 25.86 14.52 6.74
N GLN A 189 24.82 13.86 6.24
CA GLN A 189 23.48 14.44 6.28
C GLN A 189 22.95 14.29 7.70
N PRO A 190 22.29 15.32 8.26
CA PRO A 190 21.65 15.19 9.56
C PRO A 190 20.66 14.02 9.48
N ALA A 191 20.84 13.04 10.35
CA ALA A 191 20.00 11.85 10.39
C ALA A 191 18.54 12.30 10.51
N LYS A 192 17.76 12.13 9.42
CA LYS A 192 16.32 12.36 9.48
C LYS A 192 15.75 11.45 10.55
N ASP A 193 15.00 12.05 11.45
CA ASP A 193 14.39 11.35 12.56
C ASP A 193 13.52 10.19 12.02
N TRP A 194 13.55 9.02 12.66
CA TRP A 194 12.88 7.82 12.13
C TRP A 194 11.39 8.06 11.89
N SER A 195 10.77 8.95 12.67
CA SER A 195 9.39 9.42 12.58
C SER A 195 9.10 10.17 11.27
N GLU A 196 10.06 10.90 10.74
CA GLU A 196 9.97 11.73 9.53
C GLU A 196 10.32 10.97 8.24
N MET A 197 11.04 9.86 8.35
CA MET A 197 11.40 9.04 7.19
C MET A 197 10.17 8.47 6.48
N SER A 198 10.14 8.56 5.15
CA SER A 198 9.10 7.94 4.35
C SER A 198 9.16 6.41 4.47
N ARG A 199 8.07 5.71 4.12
CA ARG A 199 8.07 4.24 4.10
C ARG A 199 9.14 3.67 3.17
N ALA A 200 9.46 4.37 2.08
CA ALA A 200 10.49 3.97 1.12
C ALA A 200 11.89 4.07 1.76
N ASP A 201 12.18 5.15 2.46
CA ASP A 201 13.48 5.39 3.10
C ASP A 201 13.74 4.39 4.24
N ARG A 202 12.70 4.12 5.05
CA ARG A 202 12.77 3.08 6.10
C ARG A 202 13.05 1.70 5.50
N LYS A 203 12.48 1.39 4.33
CA LYS A 203 12.70 0.12 3.62
C LYS A 203 14.11 0.07 3.02
N ALA A 204 14.63 1.20 2.54
CA ALA A 204 15.98 1.34 2.01
C ALA A 204 17.06 1.15 3.09
N LEU A 205 16.79 1.50 4.35
CA LEU A 205 17.72 1.23 5.47
C LEU A 205 17.68 -0.22 5.97
N VAL A 206 16.49 -0.80 6.09
CA VAL A 206 16.29 -2.15 6.67
C VAL A 206 16.72 -3.27 5.72
N ASN A 207 16.53 -3.10 4.40
CA ASN A 207 16.85 -4.14 3.43
C ASN A 207 18.35 -4.46 3.31
N PRO A 208 19.29 -3.50 3.18
CA PRO A 208 20.71 -3.79 3.05
C PRO A 208 21.28 -4.40 4.32
N THR A 209 20.93 -3.86 5.49
CA THR A 209 21.33 -4.40 6.80
C THR A 209 20.81 -5.82 6.99
N ALA A 210 19.52 -6.06 6.73
CA ALA A 210 18.94 -7.41 6.75
C ALA A 210 19.59 -8.38 5.76
N THR A 211 19.94 -7.90 4.56
CA THR A 211 20.60 -8.74 3.55
C THR A 211 22.03 -9.10 3.96
N SER A 212 22.75 -8.17 4.58
CA SER A 212 24.11 -8.40 5.07
C SER A 212 24.15 -9.42 6.22
N GLU A 213 23.25 -9.31 7.19
CA GLU A 213 23.12 -10.25 8.32
C GLU A 213 22.64 -11.63 7.86
N LEU A 214 21.68 -11.70 6.94
CA LEU A 214 21.26 -12.97 6.34
C LEU A 214 22.39 -13.66 5.57
N ARG A 215 23.27 -12.90 4.90
CA ARG A 215 24.46 -13.44 4.23
C ARG A 215 25.48 -13.96 5.25
N ARG A 216 25.69 -13.24 6.36
CA ARG A 216 26.57 -13.66 7.46
C ARG A 216 26.08 -14.97 8.09
N LEU A 217 24.80 -15.05 8.47
CA LEU A 217 24.20 -16.27 9.04
C LEU A 217 24.27 -17.46 8.09
N ARG A 218 24.10 -17.22 6.78
CA ARG A 218 24.25 -18.27 5.76
C ARG A 218 25.70 -18.78 5.66
N LYS A 219 26.69 -17.90 5.84
CA LYS A 219 28.12 -18.26 5.82
C LYS A 219 28.52 -19.06 7.06
N GLU A 220 28.02 -18.67 8.24
CA GLU A 220 28.28 -19.35 9.52
C GLU A 220 27.70 -20.78 9.56
N ARG A 221 26.47 -20.98 9.05
CA ARG A 221 25.79 -22.28 9.13
C ARG A 221 26.04 -23.24 7.95
N LYS A 222 26.79 -22.81 6.93
CA LYS A 222 27.04 -23.59 5.69
C LYS A 222 25.76 -24.30 5.14
N GLY A 223 24.61 -23.63 5.18
CA GLY A 223 23.30 -24.26 4.91
C GLY A 223 22.21 -23.29 4.45
N LYS A 224 21.02 -23.81 4.09
CA LYS A 224 19.84 -23.01 3.71
C LYS A 224 19.12 -22.51 4.96
N LEU A 225 18.97 -21.20 5.11
CA LEU A 225 18.19 -20.58 6.19
C LEU A 225 16.69 -20.81 5.98
N THR A 226 15.96 -21.19 7.04
CA THR A 226 14.52 -21.41 6.99
C THR A 226 13.76 -20.09 6.80
N GLN A 227 12.49 -20.14 6.36
CA GLN A 227 11.70 -18.92 6.20
C GLN A 227 11.38 -18.24 7.55
N GLN A 228 11.23 -19.00 8.64
CA GLN A 228 10.97 -18.44 9.97
C GLN A 228 12.17 -17.64 10.48
N GLU A 229 13.39 -18.19 10.37
CA GLU A 229 14.63 -17.50 10.76
C GLU A 229 14.86 -16.22 9.94
N LYS A 230 14.51 -16.22 8.65
CA LYS A 230 14.55 -15.00 7.82
C LYS A 230 13.57 -13.93 8.28
N LYS A 231 12.43 -14.32 8.84
CA LYS A 231 11.43 -13.39 9.37
C LYS A 231 11.88 -12.84 10.73
N GLU A 232 12.46 -13.69 11.58
CA GLU A 232 12.96 -13.29 12.90
C GLU A 232 14.15 -12.34 12.79
N THR A 233 15.13 -12.62 11.93
CA THR A 233 16.28 -11.74 11.71
C THR A 233 15.87 -10.37 11.15
N LYS A 234 14.91 -10.34 10.21
CA LYS A 234 14.34 -9.07 9.73
C LYS A 234 13.60 -8.30 10.82
N LYS A 235 12.89 -9.00 11.71
CA LYS A 235 12.19 -8.38 12.85
C LYS A 235 13.19 -7.79 13.83
N ASP A 236 14.24 -8.53 14.15
CA ASP A 236 15.29 -8.11 15.10
C ASP A 236 16.06 -6.89 14.60
N ILE A 237 16.49 -6.89 13.33
CA ILE A 237 17.18 -5.75 12.70
C ILE A 237 16.30 -4.52 12.65
N LYS A 238 15.00 -4.69 12.39
CA LYS A 238 14.05 -3.57 12.42
C LYS A 238 13.92 -2.97 13.83
N VAL A 239 13.94 -3.80 14.87
CA VAL A 239 13.91 -3.33 16.26
C VAL A 239 15.21 -2.63 16.61
N ARG A 240 16.36 -3.19 16.22
CA ARG A 240 17.69 -2.61 16.48
C ARG A 240 17.86 -1.25 15.81
N LEU A 241 17.56 -1.14 14.51
CA LEU A 241 17.61 0.13 13.80
C LEU A 241 16.66 1.18 14.39
N ARG A 242 15.47 0.75 14.83
CA ARG A 242 14.54 1.65 15.51
C ARG A 242 15.09 2.14 16.85
N ARG A 243 15.81 1.30 17.61
CA ARG A 243 16.48 1.71 18.86
C ARG A 243 17.64 2.66 18.58
N GLU A 244 18.47 2.35 17.60
CA GLU A 244 19.60 3.18 17.19
C GLU A 244 19.15 4.57 16.68
N LEU A 245 18.02 4.64 15.96
CA LEU A 245 17.56 5.89 15.32
C LEU A 245 16.58 6.72 16.17
N VAL A 246 15.85 6.12 17.11
CA VAL A 246 14.94 6.84 18.01
C VAL A 246 15.63 7.19 19.34
N GLY A 247 16.86 6.72 19.55
CA GLY A 247 17.59 6.83 20.81
C GLY A 247 17.07 5.85 21.87
N GLU A 248 17.96 5.36 22.74
CA GLU A 248 17.65 4.38 23.79
C GLU A 248 16.82 4.94 24.97
N GLY A 249 16.16 6.09 24.81
CA GLY A 249 15.80 6.95 25.93
C GLY A 249 14.60 6.56 26.78
N VAL A 250 13.45 6.12 26.23
CA VAL A 250 12.19 6.30 27.01
C VAL A 250 11.27 5.07 27.13
N PHE A 251 11.44 4.02 26.33
CA PHE A 251 10.58 2.83 26.45
C PHE A 251 11.38 1.54 26.36
N GLN A 252 11.68 0.95 27.54
CA GLN A 252 12.39 -0.34 27.62
C GLN A 252 11.60 -1.49 26.96
N ASN A 253 10.27 -1.37 26.86
CA ASN A 253 9.40 -2.37 26.25
C ASN A 253 8.51 -1.80 25.13
N GLU A 254 8.62 -2.35 23.91
CA GLU A 254 7.70 -2.02 22.79
C GLU A 254 6.23 -2.25 23.17
N LYS A 255 5.97 -3.22 24.06
CA LYS A 255 4.64 -3.52 24.59
C LYS A 255 4.06 -2.37 25.41
N GLU A 256 4.88 -1.65 26.17
CA GLU A 256 4.44 -0.51 26.99
C GLU A 256 4.05 0.68 26.10
N LEU A 257 4.88 0.98 25.10
CA LEU A 257 4.56 2.01 24.10
C LEU A 257 3.25 1.71 23.37
N GLN A 258 3.06 0.46 22.92
CA GLN A 258 1.81 0.05 22.27
C GLN A 258 0.62 0.13 23.23
N LYS A 259 0.81 -0.23 24.51
CA LYS A 259 -0.22 -0.13 25.54
C LYS A 259 -0.64 1.33 25.75
N LEU A 260 0.32 2.24 25.90
CA LEU A 260 0.08 3.68 26.04
C LEU A 260 -0.64 4.28 24.83
N LEU A 261 -0.19 3.97 23.61
CA LEU A 261 -0.87 4.42 22.39
C LEU A 261 -2.29 3.85 22.26
N THR A 262 -2.53 2.64 22.76
CA THR A 262 -3.87 2.02 22.75
C THR A 262 -4.78 2.64 23.80
N GLU A 263 -4.26 2.91 25.00
CA GLU A 263 -4.98 3.58 26.08
C GLU A 263 -5.35 5.02 25.71
N GLU A 264 -4.43 5.76 25.08
CA GLU A 264 -4.68 7.10 24.56
C GLU A 264 -5.76 7.09 23.47
N GLY A 265 -5.69 6.14 22.54
CA GLY A 265 -6.72 5.98 21.51
C GLY A 265 -8.10 5.65 22.09
N ARG A 266 -8.15 4.88 23.19
CA ARG A 266 -9.39 4.61 23.93
C ARG A 266 -9.90 5.86 24.64
N ARG A 267 -9.02 6.63 25.29
CA ARG A 267 -9.37 7.88 25.99
C ARG A 267 -9.96 8.90 25.01
N ARG A 268 -9.36 9.10 23.83
CA ARG A 268 -9.90 10.00 22.80
C ARG A 268 -11.25 9.52 22.26
N LYS A 269 -11.39 8.22 22.02
CA LYS A 269 -12.66 7.63 21.59
C LYS A 269 -13.77 7.87 22.63
N ALA A 270 -13.46 7.71 23.92
CA ALA A 270 -14.39 8.00 25.01
C ALA A 270 -14.75 9.49 25.08
N ALA A 271 -13.81 10.38 24.74
CA ALA A 271 -14.02 11.83 24.66
C ALA A 271 -14.66 12.30 23.34
N GLY A 272 -15.00 11.41 22.41
CA GLY A 272 -15.57 11.78 21.10
C GLY A 272 -14.59 12.47 20.14
N LEU A 273 -13.28 12.43 20.42
CA LEU A 273 -12.26 13.06 19.59
C LEU A 273 -11.84 12.16 18.41
N PRO A 274 -11.48 12.76 17.25
CA PRO A 274 -10.95 11.99 16.12
C PRO A 274 -9.60 11.34 16.45
N ARG A 275 -9.26 10.29 15.69
CA ARG A 275 -7.96 9.60 15.80
C ARG A 275 -6.83 10.58 15.48
N ARG A 276 -5.77 10.57 16.29
CA ARG A 276 -4.60 11.42 16.06
C ARG A 276 -3.95 11.18 14.69
N THR A 277 -3.58 12.27 14.02
CA THR A 277 -2.73 12.24 12.82
C THR A 277 -1.31 11.76 13.17
N HIS A 278 -0.48 11.49 12.15
CA HIS A 278 0.90 11.02 12.41
C HIS A 278 1.74 12.07 13.14
N GLY A 279 1.55 13.36 12.82
CA GLY A 279 2.23 14.48 13.51
C GLY A 279 1.79 14.63 14.96
N GLU A 280 0.48 14.55 15.24
CA GLU A 280 -0.03 14.63 16.62
C GLU A 280 0.42 13.45 17.49
N LYS A 281 0.67 12.27 16.89
CA LYS A 281 1.26 11.14 17.60
C LYS A 281 2.73 11.38 17.93
N ALA A 282 3.48 12.05 17.07
CA ALA A 282 4.87 12.41 17.36
C ALA A 282 4.93 13.41 18.53
N GLN A 283 4.11 14.46 18.48
CA GLN A 283 4.00 15.44 19.56
C GLN A 283 3.62 14.80 20.90
N PHE A 284 2.68 13.85 20.90
CA PHE A 284 2.34 13.10 22.12
C PHE A 284 3.51 12.30 22.70
N LEU A 285 4.34 11.72 21.83
CA LEU A 285 5.50 10.97 22.28
C LEU A 285 6.57 11.92 22.82
N GLU A 286 6.79 13.07 22.18
CA GLU A 286 7.67 14.11 22.71
C GLU A 286 7.20 14.65 24.07
N GLU A 287 5.89 14.86 24.25
CA GLU A 287 5.30 15.26 25.55
C GLU A 287 5.60 14.21 26.63
N LEU A 288 5.44 12.91 26.33
CA LEU A 288 5.77 11.83 27.26
C LEU A 288 7.26 11.77 27.58
N GLN A 289 8.13 12.06 26.59
CA GLN A 289 9.57 12.11 26.80
C GLN A 289 9.95 13.28 27.72
N ARG A 290 9.40 14.48 27.47
CA ARG A 290 9.61 15.65 28.35
C ARG A 290 9.07 15.43 29.76
N GLU A 291 7.92 14.77 29.89
CA GLU A 291 7.37 14.43 31.21
C GLU A 291 8.28 13.42 31.95
N ALA A 292 8.84 12.44 31.25
CA ALA A 292 9.79 11.50 31.84
C ALA A 292 11.11 12.17 32.27
N GLU A 293 11.67 13.05 31.43
CA GLU A 293 12.87 13.83 31.73
C GLU A 293 12.65 14.82 32.89
N SER A 294 11.45 15.37 33.04
CA SER A 294 11.12 16.26 34.17
C SER A 294 10.96 15.54 35.52
N ARG A 295 10.79 14.21 35.49
CA ARG A 295 10.60 13.38 36.70
C ARG A 295 11.90 12.75 37.22
N THR A 296 12.98 12.84 36.44
CA THR A 296 14.35 12.44 36.82
C THR A 296 15.13 13.63 37.35
#